data_AF-A0A897MSY2-F1
#
_entry.id   AF-A0A897MSY2-F1
#
_cell.length_a   1.000
_cell.length_b   1.000
_cell.length_c   1.000
_cell.angle_alpha   90.00
_cell.angle_beta   90.00
_cell.angle_gamma   90.00
#
_symmetry.space_group_name_H-M   'P 1'
#
loop_
_entity.id
_entity.type
_entity.pdbx_description
1 polymer ?
#
loop_
_entity_poly.entity_id
_entity_poly.type
_entity_poly.pdbx_seq_one_letter_code
_entity_poly.pdbx_strand_id
1 'polypeptide(L)'
;MWNRNSGTMDVEALQAYVTEAQQRIASTDSLSKRNTQLRLVQPFLTTLGWSLDEIVAEYEVPDYGPVDFALLVEDAPEIFVQTCACSTDLSEQDAEALGRLLLDTGIDWGILTNGRQFVFAGVDDTGAVDRRGIELAALPDRVDVVERYTEAAASRRAAHRQERFTVATRQLDNDREAIHADLTERVVATAGKDVADTVDDAVDEFLDSLYETFRTRGETATRPAVADTDRGEASHETREHAGGAPETTEVRKQQGDERQIEGADHGPEQGVSRAATDTIDEPVTPEIGDESEQTLLSDIDHDEQFVVRFFDDRSSVGAVGHRNAAAATRLAIEYLLEQRALGGSITLPWGPHDGQIVLDHELDGPSVVLQNGWQLDTTRSLATARETIEALGRKAGLRTMFQGNWSTDQ
;
A
#
# COMPACT_ATOMS: atom_id res chain seq x y z
N MET A 1 26.50 -13.51 10.06
CA MET A 1 26.02 -14.29 11.22
C MET A 1 25.21 -13.32 12.05
N TRP A 2 23.93 -13.12 11.69
CA TRP A 2 23.06 -12.18 12.40
C TRP A 2 22.33 -12.96 13.48
N ASN A 3 22.45 -12.47 14.71
CA ASN A 3 21.79 -13.01 15.88
C ASN A 3 20.28 -12.96 15.63
N ARG A 4 19.66 -14.14 15.53
CA ARG A 4 18.21 -14.29 15.58
C ARG A 4 17.83 -13.96 17.04
N ASN A 5 17.55 -12.68 17.29
CA ASN A 5 17.52 -12.10 18.63
C ASN A 5 16.35 -12.69 19.43
N SER A 6 16.60 -12.92 20.71
CA SER A 6 15.65 -13.35 21.73
C SER A 6 14.32 -12.61 21.58
N GLY A 7 13.18 -13.31 21.66
CA GLY A 7 11.83 -12.81 21.32
C GLY A 7 11.23 -11.70 22.19
N THR A 8 12.07 -10.82 22.73
CA THR A 8 11.76 -9.60 23.47
C THR A 8 12.17 -8.40 22.63
N MET A 9 11.30 -7.39 22.57
CA MET A 9 11.53 -6.20 21.77
C MET A 9 12.84 -5.48 22.15
N ASP A 10 13.64 -5.13 21.13
CA ASP A 10 14.89 -4.40 21.31
C ASP A 10 14.62 -2.90 21.54
N VAL A 11 14.76 -2.50 22.80
CA VAL A 11 14.53 -1.11 23.22
C VAL A 11 15.52 -0.14 22.57
N GLU A 12 16.77 -0.55 22.34
CA GLU A 12 17.77 0.30 21.70
C GLU A 12 17.41 0.54 20.23
N ALA A 13 16.96 -0.50 19.52
CA ALA A 13 16.47 -0.37 18.15
C ALA A 13 15.24 0.57 18.08
N LEU A 14 14.31 0.46 19.03
CA LEU A 14 13.14 1.35 19.11
C LEU A 14 13.54 2.80 19.39
N GLN A 15 14.51 3.04 20.28
CA GLN A 15 15.06 4.37 20.54
C GLN A 15 15.75 4.98 19.31
N ALA A 16 16.52 4.17 18.59
CA ALA A 16 17.16 4.58 17.34
C ALA A 16 16.10 4.98 16.30
N TYR A 17 15.07 4.15 16.11
CA TYR A 17 13.94 4.47 15.24
C TYR A 17 13.28 5.80 15.62
N VAL A 18 12.95 6.00 16.90
CA VAL A 18 12.30 7.23 17.37
C VAL A 18 13.16 8.45 17.07
N THR A 19 14.47 8.36 17.31
CA THR A 19 15.42 9.45 17.04
C THR A 19 15.45 9.81 15.55
N GLU A 20 15.55 8.81 14.68
CA GLU A 20 15.54 9.02 13.22
C GLU A 20 14.21 9.56 12.71
N ALA A 21 13.09 9.04 13.21
CA ALA A 21 11.76 9.48 12.84
C ALA A 21 11.54 10.96 13.21
N GLN A 22 11.94 11.38 14.42
CA GLN A 22 11.88 12.77 14.85
C GLN A 22 12.72 13.70 13.96
N GLN A 23 13.93 13.27 13.56
CA GLN A 23 14.76 14.03 12.63
C GLN A 23 14.10 14.19 11.26
N ARG A 24 13.51 13.11 10.71
CA ARG A 24 12.78 13.15 9.43
C ARG A 24 11.59 14.09 9.47
N ILE A 25 10.82 14.05 10.56
CA ILE A 25 9.68 14.93 10.79
C ILE A 25 10.14 16.39 10.89
N ALA A 26 11.22 16.67 11.63
CA ALA A 26 11.75 18.02 11.79
C ALA A 26 12.34 18.61 10.50
N SER A 27 12.82 17.75 9.59
CA SER A 27 13.45 18.16 8.31
C SER A 27 12.49 18.47 7.17
N THR A 28 11.17 18.30 7.34
CA THR A 28 10.20 18.43 6.24
C THR A 28 8.93 19.15 6.69
N ASP A 29 8.50 20.18 5.95
CA ASP A 29 7.35 21.03 6.32
C ASP A 29 6.00 20.29 6.36
N SER A 30 5.84 19.19 5.61
CA SER A 30 4.75 18.22 5.79
C SER A 30 5.03 16.93 5.02
N LEU A 31 4.70 15.77 5.62
CA LEU A 31 4.76 14.48 4.93
C LEU A 31 3.36 14.08 4.49
N SER A 32 3.18 13.86 3.18
CA SER A 32 1.98 13.22 2.63
C SER A 32 1.76 11.84 3.26
N LYS A 33 0.55 11.27 3.16
CA LYS A 33 0.25 9.91 3.62
C LYS A 33 1.25 8.90 3.07
N ARG A 34 1.53 8.92 1.76
CA ARG A 34 2.51 8.02 1.13
C ARG A 34 3.93 8.21 1.65
N ASN A 35 4.37 9.45 1.85
CA ASN A 35 5.69 9.71 2.43
C ASN A 35 5.76 9.30 3.91
N THR A 36 4.66 9.42 4.64
CA THR A 36 4.52 8.95 6.03
C THR A 36 4.66 7.43 6.09
N GLN A 37 3.94 6.72 5.22
CA GLN A 37 4.05 5.28 5.05
C GLN A 37 5.50 4.84 4.79
N LEU A 38 6.17 5.44 3.79
CA LEU A 38 7.51 5.03 3.37
C LEU A 38 8.61 5.43 4.36
N ARG A 39 8.57 6.65 4.91
CA ARG A 39 9.66 7.21 5.71
C ARG A 39 9.53 6.97 7.20
N LEU A 40 8.31 6.70 7.70
CA LEU A 40 8.04 6.55 9.13
C LEU A 40 7.43 5.20 9.48
N VAL A 41 6.41 4.74 8.74
CA VAL A 41 5.66 3.52 9.10
C VAL A 41 6.42 2.25 8.69
N GLN A 42 6.87 2.11 7.46
CA GLN A 42 7.64 0.92 7.06
C GLN A 42 8.91 0.72 7.91
N PRO A 43 9.73 1.76 8.20
CA PRO A 43 10.86 1.61 9.11
C PRO A 43 10.45 1.21 10.53
N PHE A 44 9.30 1.66 11.02
CA PHE A 44 8.76 1.20 12.30
C PHE A 44 8.44 -0.29 12.26
N LEU A 45 7.70 -0.75 11.24
CA LEU A 45 7.34 -2.15 11.08
C LEU A 45 8.58 -3.05 10.96
N THR A 46 9.59 -2.62 10.22
CA THR A 46 10.88 -3.33 10.16
C THR A 46 11.59 -3.34 11.51
N THR A 47 11.48 -2.28 12.31
CA THR A 47 12.01 -2.25 13.69
C THR A 47 11.28 -3.24 14.60
N LEU A 48 10.00 -3.51 14.34
CA LEU A 48 9.22 -4.56 15.02
C LEU A 48 9.56 -5.99 14.54
N GLY A 49 10.50 -6.14 13.61
CA GLY A 49 10.98 -7.42 13.11
C GLY A 49 10.32 -7.92 11.83
N TRP A 50 9.34 -7.19 11.28
CA TRP A 50 8.69 -7.57 10.03
C TRP A 50 9.59 -7.34 8.83
N SER A 51 9.69 -8.34 7.95
CA SER A 51 10.40 -8.20 6.69
C SER A 51 9.53 -7.49 5.64
N LEU A 52 10.15 -6.97 4.58
CA LEU A 52 9.41 -6.25 3.53
C LEU A 52 8.49 -7.15 2.70
N ASP A 53 8.77 -8.45 2.65
CA ASP A 53 7.91 -9.46 2.02
C ASP A 53 6.70 -9.83 2.88
N GLU A 54 6.79 -9.68 4.20
CA GLU A 54 5.66 -9.87 5.12
C GLU A 54 4.76 -8.63 5.24
N ILE A 55 5.23 -7.47 4.78
CA ILE A 55 4.48 -6.20 4.78
C ILE A 55 3.81 -6.00 3.42
N VAL A 56 2.54 -6.38 3.31
CA VAL A 56 1.75 -6.20 2.08
C VAL A 56 1.02 -4.87 2.13
N ALA A 57 1.36 -3.95 1.22
CA ALA A 57 0.67 -2.68 1.07
C ALA A 57 -0.62 -2.83 0.25
N GLU A 58 -1.62 -1.97 0.52
CA GLU A 58 -2.90 -1.96 -0.23
C GLU A 58 -3.55 -3.36 -0.24
N TYR A 59 -3.60 -4.00 0.94
CA TYR A 59 -4.14 -5.34 1.07
C TYR A 59 -5.67 -5.29 1.02
N GLU A 60 -6.25 -5.92 0.01
CA GLU A 60 -7.70 -5.96 -0.19
C GLU A 60 -8.40 -6.77 0.90
N VAL A 61 -9.32 -6.12 1.60
CA VAL A 61 -10.21 -6.78 2.56
C VAL A 61 -11.62 -6.83 1.96
N PRO A 62 -12.20 -8.03 1.77
CA PRO A 62 -13.58 -8.17 1.31
C PRO A 62 -14.52 -7.30 2.13
N ASP A 63 -15.44 -6.60 1.46
CA ASP A 63 -16.45 -5.70 2.06
C ASP A 63 -15.95 -4.40 2.72
N TYR A 64 -14.63 -4.20 2.90
CA TYR A 64 -14.06 -2.98 3.50
C TYR A 64 -13.16 -2.17 2.57
N GLY A 65 -12.65 -2.79 1.49
CA GLY A 65 -11.64 -2.20 0.61
C GLY A 65 -10.22 -2.35 1.16
N PRO A 66 -9.21 -1.73 0.53
CA PRO A 66 -7.81 -1.97 0.86
C PRO A 66 -7.40 -1.32 2.18
N VAL A 67 -6.69 -2.09 3.02
CA VAL A 67 -5.95 -1.55 4.16
C VAL A 67 -4.56 -1.08 3.73
N ASP A 68 -4.02 -0.05 4.39
CA ASP A 68 -2.73 0.51 3.97
C ASP A 68 -1.59 -0.52 4.07
N PHE A 69 -1.56 -1.32 5.14
CA PHE A 69 -0.74 -2.52 5.21
C PHE A 69 -1.43 -3.68 5.93
N ALA A 70 -1.18 -4.89 5.46
CA ALA A 70 -1.37 -6.13 6.22
C ALA A 70 0.00 -6.75 6.52
N LEU A 71 0.18 -7.17 7.76
CA LEU A 71 1.39 -7.87 8.20
C LEU A 71 1.09 -9.37 8.25
N LEU A 72 1.80 -10.14 7.42
CA LEU A 72 1.49 -11.53 7.16
C LEU A 72 2.43 -12.47 7.90
N VAL A 73 1.88 -13.48 8.56
CA VAL A 73 2.62 -14.65 9.03
C VAL A 73 2.18 -15.83 8.19
N GLU A 74 3.14 -16.48 7.50
CA GLU A 74 2.85 -17.62 6.62
C GLU A 74 1.72 -17.31 5.61
N ASP A 75 1.80 -16.14 4.98
CA ASP A 75 0.83 -15.57 4.02
C ASP A 75 -0.57 -15.23 4.59
N ALA A 76 -0.80 -15.39 5.89
CA ALA A 76 -2.05 -15.04 6.56
C ALA A 76 -1.94 -13.68 7.28
N PRO A 77 -2.92 -12.77 7.13
CA PRO A 77 -2.88 -11.48 7.82
C PRO A 77 -3.05 -11.67 9.33
N GLU A 78 -2.11 -11.11 10.11
CA GLU A 78 -2.15 -11.14 11.58
C GLU A 78 -2.35 -9.77 12.20
N ILE A 79 -1.99 -8.71 11.48
CA ILE A 79 -2.10 -7.32 11.95
C ILE A 79 -2.46 -6.43 10.76
N PHE A 80 -3.49 -5.59 10.93
CA PHE A 80 -3.77 -4.51 9.98
C PHE A 80 -3.19 -3.17 10.42
N VAL A 81 -2.69 -2.40 9.47
CA VAL A 81 -2.14 -1.07 9.71
C VAL A 81 -2.86 -0.06 8.83
N GLN A 82 -3.40 0.97 9.46
CA GLN A 82 -4.00 2.14 8.80
C GLN A 82 -3.15 3.37 9.06
N THR A 83 -3.06 4.24 8.07
CA THR A 83 -2.16 5.38 8.08
C THR A 83 -2.82 6.67 7.62
N CYS A 84 -2.44 7.76 8.29
CA CYS A 84 -2.80 9.13 7.92
C CYS A 84 -1.55 9.90 7.46
N ALA A 85 -1.75 11.10 6.90
CA ALA A 85 -0.63 12.02 6.68
C ALA A 85 -0.05 12.51 8.02
N CYS A 86 1.26 12.73 8.09
CA CYS A 86 1.96 13.14 9.32
C CYS A 86 1.45 14.47 9.91
N SER A 87 0.90 15.34 9.07
CA SER A 87 0.30 16.62 9.50
C SER A 87 -1.14 16.49 10.01
N THR A 88 -1.76 15.31 9.91
CA THR A 88 -3.14 15.04 10.33
C THR A 88 -3.13 14.28 11.65
N ASP A 89 -3.79 14.80 12.68
CA ASP A 89 -3.95 14.10 13.95
C ASP A 89 -4.85 12.88 13.78
N LEU A 90 -4.65 11.86 14.63
CA LEU A 90 -5.47 10.65 14.60
C LEU A 90 -6.87 10.94 15.14
N SER A 91 -7.91 10.56 14.40
CA SER A 91 -9.30 10.76 14.82
C SER A 91 -9.84 9.54 15.56
N GLU A 92 -10.82 9.77 16.45
CA GLU A 92 -11.56 8.70 17.12
C GLU A 92 -12.36 7.88 16.10
N GLN A 93 -12.90 8.53 15.06
CA GLN A 93 -13.63 7.87 13.98
C GLN A 93 -12.77 6.86 13.23
N ASP A 94 -11.51 7.18 12.93
CA ASP A 94 -10.57 6.25 12.28
C ASP A 94 -10.24 5.06 13.19
N ALA A 95 -10.10 5.32 14.50
CA ALA A 95 -9.85 4.27 15.49
C ALA A 95 -11.07 3.35 15.70
N GLU A 96 -12.28 3.89 15.59
CA GLU A 96 -13.54 3.13 15.57
C GLU A 96 -13.67 2.31 14.30
N ALA A 97 -13.36 2.89 13.14
CA ALA A 97 -13.37 2.18 11.86
C ALA A 97 -12.39 1.00 11.85
N LEU A 98 -11.16 1.20 12.34
CA LEU A 98 -10.20 0.11 12.53
C LEU A 98 -10.76 -0.97 13.47
N GLY A 99 -11.38 -0.59 14.59
CA GLY A 99 -11.96 -1.56 15.52
C GLY A 99 -13.06 -2.42 14.89
N ARG A 100 -13.94 -1.83 14.07
CA ARG A 100 -14.98 -2.59 13.34
C ARG A 100 -14.36 -3.56 12.35
N LEU A 101 -13.41 -3.09 11.54
CA LEU A 101 -12.65 -3.92 10.62
C LEU A 101 -12.06 -5.16 11.32
N LEU A 102 -11.42 -4.99 12.47
CA LEU A 102 -10.84 -6.09 13.25
C LEU A 102 -11.90 -7.13 13.67
N LEU A 103 -13.03 -6.66 14.21
CA LEU A 103 -14.13 -7.54 14.62
C LEU A 103 -14.74 -8.30 13.45
N ASP A 104 -14.99 -7.61 12.33
CA ASP A 104 -15.71 -8.17 11.19
C ASP A 104 -14.83 -9.14 10.39
N THR A 105 -13.51 -8.92 10.36
CA THR A 105 -12.54 -9.82 9.72
C THR A 105 -12.07 -10.96 10.60
N GLY A 106 -12.28 -10.86 11.92
CA GLY A 106 -11.73 -11.81 12.89
C GLY A 106 -10.22 -11.69 13.10
N ILE A 107 -9.62 -10.56 12.71
CA ILE A 107 -8.23 -10.23 13.00
C ILE A 107 -8.16 -9.50 14.34
N ASP A 108 -7.36 -10.02 15.27
CA ASP A 108 -7.39 -9.55 16.65
C ASP A 108 -6.59 -8.24 16.87
N TRP A 109 -5.74 -7.81 15.93
CA TRP A 109 -4.75 -6.75 16.18
C TRP A 109 -4.69 -5.73 15.04
N GLY A 110 -4.60 -4.45 15.40
CA GLY A 110 -4.40 -3.38 14.44
C GLY A 110 -3.60 -2.18 14.97
N ILE A 111 -3.06 -1.40 14.04
CA ILE A 111 -2.32 -0.17 14.32
C ILE A 111 -2.89 0.95 13.46
N LEU A 112 -3.22 2.10 14.07
CA LEU A 112 -3.51 3.34 13.36
C LEU A 112 -2.39 4.35 13.65
N THR A 113 -1.80 4.96 12.62
CA THR A 113 -0.67 5.88 12.83
C THR A 113 -0.51 6.97 11.76
N ASN A 114 -0.04 8.14 12.17
CA ASN A 114 0.46 9.21 11.29
C ASN A 114 2.00 9.35 11.38
N GLY A 115 2.68 8.38 11.99
CA GLY A 115 4.11 8.41 12.28
C GLY A 115 4.54 9.27 13.47
N ARG A 116 3.66 10.13 13.99
CA ARG A 116 3.87 10.92 15.23
C ARG A 116 3.12 10.34 16.41
N GLN A 117 1.96 9.76 16.15
CA GLN A 117 1.03 9.17 17.09
C GLN A 117 0.69 7.75 16.62
N PHE A 118 0.41 6.88 17.58
CA PHE A 118 0.08 5.48 17.36
C PHE A 118 -1.13 5.13 18.21
N VAL A 119 -2.13 4.51 17.62
CA VAL A 119 -3.20 3.83 18.33
C VAL A 119 -3.03 2.33 18.09
N PHE A 120 -2.70 1.62 19.15
CA PHE A 120 -2.61 0.16 19.17
C PHE A 120 -3.97 -0.40 19.57
N ALA A 121 -4.62 -1.11 18.66
CA ALA A 121 -5.91 -1.74 18.86
C ALA A 121 -5.77 -3.25 19.01
N GLY A 122 -6.48 -3.83 19.99
CA GLY A 122 -6.54 -5.27 20.22
C GLY A 122 -7.95 -5.72 20.58
N VAL A 123 -8.41 -6.81 19.99
CA VAL A 123 -9.67 -7.48 20.33
C VAL A 123 -9.41 -8.47 21.46
N ASP A 124 -10.19 -8.40 22.53
CA ASP A 124 -10.10 -9.36 23.63
C ASP A 124 -11.03 -10.58 23.44
N ASP A 125 -10.93 -11.56 24.34
CA ASP A 125 -11.73 -12.79 24.28
C ASP A 125 -13.25 -12.54 24.40
N THR A 126 -13.68 -11.34 24.80
CA THR A 126 -15.09 -10.95 24.88
C THR A 126 -15.60 -10.30 23.60
N GLY A 127 -14.71 -10.05 22.63
CA GLY A 127 -15.00 -9.28 21.42
C GLY A 127 -15.01 -7.77 21.66
N ALA A 128 -14.44 -7.29 22.76
CA ALA A 128 -14.27 -5.86 23.01
C ALA A 128 -12.92 -5.37 22.45
N VAL A 129 -12.91 -4.16 21.87
CA VAL A 129 -11.71 -3.54 21.29
C VAL A 129 -11.05 -2.62 22.32
N ASP A 130 -9.89 -3.02 22.87
CA ASP A 130 -9.01 -2.12 23.65
C ASP A 130 -8.18 -1.27 22.69
N ARG A 131 -8.00 0.02 23.02
CA ARG A 131 -7.24 0.98 22.22
C ARG A 131 -6.27 1.75 23.11
N ARG A 132 -5.00 1.78 22.73
CA ARG A 132 -3.93 2.48 23.46
C ARG A 132 -3.28 3.53 22.56
N GLY A 133 -3.50 4.81 22.87
CA GLY A 133 -2.82 5.93 22.23
C GLY A 133 -1.42 6.14 22.81
N ILE A 134 -0.40 6.23 21.95
CA ILE A 134 1.01 6.43 22.31
C ILE A 134 1.65 7.42 21.34
N GLU A 135 2.33 8.44 21.88
CA GLU A 135 3.15 9.37 21.10
C GLU A 135 4.47 8.71 20.67
N LEU A 136 5.01 9.07 19.51
CA LEU A 136 6.27 8.55 18.96
C LEU A 136 7.40 8.55 20.01
N ALA A 137 7.55 9.66 20.73
CA ALA A 137 8.59 9.82 21.75
C ALA A 137 8.45 8.85 22.94
N ALA A 138 7.24 8.35 23.20
CA ALA A 138 6.91 7.49 24.34
C ALA A 138 6.92 5.99 23.98
N LEU A 139 7.12 5.61 22.71
CA LEU A 139 7.21 4.21 22.30
C LEU A 139 8.27 3.41 23.10
N PRO A 140 9.49 3.92 23.34
CA PRO A 140 10.52 3.19 24.08
C PRO A 140 10.16 2.97 25.55
N ASP A 141 9.24 3.77 26.11
CA ASP A 141 8.76 3.67 27.49
C ASP A 141 7.50 2.76 27.61
N ARG A 142 7.02 2.22 26.48
CA ARG A 142 5.80 1.42 26.36
C ARG A 142 6.03 0.12 25.59
N VAL A 143 7.19 -0.49 25.86
CA VAL A 143 7.63 -1.73 25.22
C VAL A 143 6.61 -2.86 25.41
N ASP A 144 5.92 -2.91 26.55
CA ASP A 144 4.89 -3.91 26.85
C ASP A 144 3.69 -3.88 25.90
N VAL A 145 3.37 -2.70 25.35
CA VAL A 145 2.33 -2.54 24.32
C VAL A 145 2.88 -2.90 22.95
N VAL A 146 4.05 -2.34 22.62
CA VAL A 146 4.69 -2.49 21.30
C VAL A 146 5.08 -3.94 21.01
N GLU A 147 5.53 -4.68 22.01
CA GLU A 147 5.98 -6.08 21.90
C GLU A 147 4.88 -6.99 21.31
N ARG A 148 3.60 -6.71 21.56
CA ARG A 148 2.47 -7.51 21.04
C ARG A 148 2.32 -7.46 19.52
N TYR A 149 2.88 -6.43 18.89
CA TYR A 149 2.81 -6.16 17.45
C TYR A 149 4.09 -6.54 16.70
N THR A 150 5.06 -7.14 17.40
CA THR A 150 6.27 -7.69 16.76
C THR A 150 5.94 -8.92 15.93
N GLU A 151 6.74 -9.16 14.88
CA GLU A 151 6.64 -10.39 14.07
C GLU A 151 6.71 -11.62 14.99
N ALA A 152 7.69 -11.67 15.89
CA ALA A 152 7.87 -12.80 16.78
C ALA A 152 6.64 -13.05 17.69
N ALA A 153 5.92 -12.01 18.12
CA ALA A 153 4.69 -12.16 18.87
C ALA A 153 3.52 -12.62 17.99
N ALA A 154 3.40 -12.08 16.78
CA ALA A 154 2.41 -12.50 15.79
C ALA A 154 2.60 -13.98 15.40
N SER A 155 3.82 -14.38 15.08
CA SER A 155 4.17 -15.77 14.73
C SER A 155 3.90 -16.75 15.87
N ARG A 156 4.18 -16.37 17.12
CA ARG A 156 3.77 -17.17 18.27
C ARG A 156 2.25 -17.29 18.35
N ARG A 157 1.50 -16.21 18.19
CA ARG A 157 0.02 -16.24 18.22
C ARG A 157 -0.53 -17.13 17.10
N ALA A 158 -0.04 -16.99 15.88
CA ALA A 158 -0.41 -17.82 14.74
C ALA A 158 -0.18 -19.31 15.03
N ALA A 159 1.01 -19.68 15.52
CA ALA A 159 1.33 -21.06 15.90
C ALA A 159 0.41 -21.62 17.01
N HIS A 160 0.09 -20.81 18.04
CA HIS A 160 -0.83 -21.24 19.10
C HIS A 160 -2.27 -21.37 18.59
N ARG A 161 -2.71 -20.48 17.69
CA ARG A 161 -4.03 -20.55 17.05
C ARG A 161 -4.13 -21.83 16.23
N GLN A 162 -3.11 -22.11 15.45
CA GLN A 162 -2.96 -23.32 14.63
C GLN A 162 -3.02 -24.60 15.48
N GLU A 163 -2.28 -24.64 16.59
CA GLU A 163 -2.32 -25.77 17.53
C GLU A 163 -3.72 -25.98 18.13
N ARG A 164 -4.40 -24.89 18.54
CA ARG A 164 -5.76 -24.95 19.08
C ARG A 164 -6.75 -25.53 18.08
N PHE A 165 -6.72 -25.09 16.83
CA PHE A 165 -7.58 -25.65 15.78
C PHE A 165 -7.24 -27.11 15.51
N THR A 166 -5.96 -27.47 15.47
CA THR A 166 -5.54 -28.88 15.32
C THR A 166 -6.06 -29.77 16.45
N VAL A 167 -5.99 -29.31 17.68
CA VAL A 167 -6.52 -30.04 18.85
C VAL A 167 -8.05 -30.12 18.79
N ALA A 168 -8.73 -29.02 18.44
CA ALA A 168 -10.18 -28.98 18.32
C ALA A 168 -10.69 -29.92 17.21
N THR A 169 -10.05 -29.95 16.04
CA THR A 169 -10.39 -30.88 14.95
C THR A 169 -10.25 -32.33 15.39
N ARG A 170 -9.19 -32.68 16.13
CA ARG A 170 -9.03 -34.03 16.69
C ARG A 170 -10.09 -34.37 17.73
N GLN A 171 -10.47 -33.42 18.59
CA GLN A 171 -11.52 -33.66 19.57
C GLN A 171 -12.88 -33.85 18.89
N LEU A 172 -13.20 -33.00 17.91
CA LEU A 172 -14.43 -33.10 17.13
C LEU A 172 -14.54 -34.44 16.39
N ASP A 173 -13.43 -34.94 15.84
CA ASP A 173 -13.37 -36.25 15.16
C ASP A 173 -13.59 -37.42 16.14
N ASN A 174 -12.91 -37.40 17.30
CA ASN A 174 -13.05 -38.45 18.30
C ASN A 174 -14.45 -38.52 18.92
N ASP A 175 -15.08 -37.35 19.12
CA ASP A 175 -16.38 -37.25 19.78
C ASP A 175 -17.55 -37.15 18.76
N ARG A 176 -17.28 -37.28 17.45
CA ARG A 176 -18.25 -37.04 16.36
C ARG A 176 -19.55 -37.81 16.56
N GLU A 177 -19.47 -39.12 16.77
CA GLU A 177 -20.65 -39.99 16.92
C GLU A 177 -21.47 -39.62 18.16
N ALA A 178 -20.80 -39.24 19.25
CA ALA A 178 -21.48 -38.83 20.48
C ALA A 178 -22.15 -37.45 20.34
N ILE A 179 -21.49 -36.50 19.68
CA ILE A 179 -22.03 -35.15 19.40
C ILE A 179 -23.22 -35.24 18.44
N HIS A 180 -23.10 -36.05 17.38
CA HIS A 180 -24.17 -36.30 16.41
C HIS A 180 -25.42 -36.85 17.12
N ALA A 181 -25.27 -37.91 17.92
CA ALA A 181 -26.38 -38.50 18.67
C ALA A 181 -27.04 -37.50 19.64
N ASP A 182 -26.25 -36.73 20.41
CA ASP A 182 -26.78 -35.73 21.35
C ASP A 182 -27.51 -34.58 20.64
N LEU A 183 -26.97 -34.07 19.52
CA LEU A 183 -27.58 -32.99 18.77
C LEU A 183 -28.87 -33.44 18.08
N THR A 184 -28.86 -34.63 17.44
CA THR A 184 -30.04 -35.24 16.84
C THR A 184 -31.13 -35.49 17.88
N GLU A 185 -30.79 -36.07 19.05
CA GLU A 185 -31.77 -36.29 20.12
C GLU A 185 -32.42 -34.98 20.58
N ARG A 186 -31.63 -33.92 20.81
CA ARG A 186 -32.14 -32.62 21.28
C ARG A 186 -33.03 -31.94 20.26
N VAL A 187 -32.65 -31.97 18.99
CA VAL A 187 -33.43 -31.35 17.91
C VAL A 187 -34.72 -32.14 17.67
N VAL A 188 -34.66 -33.48 17.62
CA VAL A 188 -35.85 -34.34 17.47
C VAL A 188 -36.81 -34.22 18.66
N ALA A 189 -36.29 -34.07 19.89
CA ALA A 189 -37.12 -33.84 21.06
C ALA A 189 -37.94 -32.53 20.97
N THR A 190 -37.45 -31.54 20.22
CA THR A 190 -38.10 -30.24 20.02
C THR A 190 -38.97 -30.22 18.76
N ALA A 191 -38.47 -30.75 17.64
CA ALA A 191 -39.10 -30.69 16.32
C ALA A 191 -40.13 -31.82 16.09
N GLY A 192 -40.09 -32.88 16.89
CA GLY A 192 -40.94 -34.06 16.76
C GLY A 192 -40.28 -35.20 15.97
N LYS A 193 -40.75 -36.43 16.21
CA LYS A 193 -40.15 -37.65 15.64
C LYS A 193 -40.36 -37.82 14.14
N ASP A 194 -41.35 -37.13 13.57
CA ASP A 194 -41.70 -37.26 12.15
C ASP A 194 -40.63 -36.67 11.21
N VAL A 195 -39.70 -35.86 11.74
CA VAL A 195 -38.58 -35.26 10.99
C VAL A 195 -37.23 -35.85 11.37
N ALA A 196 -37.19 -36.99 12.08
CA ALA A 196 -35.96 -37.54 12.65
C ALA A 196 -34.86 -37.78 11.60
N ASP A 197 -35.19 -38.42 10.47
CA ASP A 197 -34.21 -38.68 9.41
C ASP A 197 -33.66 -37.38 8.78
N THR A 198 -34.52 -36.37 8.60
CA THR A 198 -34.10 -35.05 8.09
C THR A 198 -33.19 -34.30 9.06
N VAL A 199 -33.44 -34.44 10.37
CA VAL A 199 -32.58 -33.87 11.40
C VAL A 199 -31.24 -34.60 11.44
N ASP A 200 -31.24 -35.93 11.32
CA ASP A 200 -30.03 -36.76 11.31
C ASP A 200 -29.07 -36.36 10.19
N ASP A 201 -29.58 -36.24 8.96
CA ASP A 201 -28.83 -35.80 7.78
C ASP A 201 -28.29 -34.36 7.96
N ALA A 202 -29.11 -33.43 8.46
CA ALA A 202 -28.72 -32.04 8.65
C ALA A 202 -27.65 -31.86 9.74
N VAL A 203 -27.70 -32.67 10.80
CA VAL A 203 -26.70 -32.68 11.85
C VAL A 203 -25.37 -33.22 11.32
N ASP A 204 -25.38 -34.27 10.50
CA ASP A 204 -24.17 -34.80 9.89
C ASP A 204 -23.51 -33.78 8.95
N GLU A 205 -24.31 -33.12 8.09
CA GLU A 205 -23.82 -32.04 7.20
C GLU A 205 -23.24 -30.86 8.00
N PHE A 206 -23.88 -30.48 9.11
CA PHE A 206 -23.38 -29.43 9.99
C PHE A 206 -22.02 -29.80 10.62
N LEU A 207 -21.85 -31.04 11.08
CA LEU A 207 -20.59 -31.50 11.66
C LEU A 207 -19.48 -31.60 10.61
N ASP A 208 -19.79 -32.02 9.38
CA ASP A 208 -18.84 -31.98 8.26
C ASP A 208 -18.40 -30.54 7.94
N SER A 209 -19.35 -29.61 7.87
CA SER A 209 -19.06 -28.20 7.64
C SER A 209 -18.19 -27.60 8.76
N LEU A 210 -18.48 -27.95 10.01
CA LEU A 210 -17.69 -27.50 11.17
C LEU A 210 -16.27 -28.08 11.15
N TYR A 211 -16.14 -29.37 10.83
CA TYR A 211 -14.85 -30.05 10.71
C TYR A 211 -13.99 -29.40 9.61
N GLU A 212 -14.56 -29.18 8.42
CA GLU A 212 -13.87 -28.51 7.33
C GLU A 212 -13.49 -27.07 7.68
N THR A 213 -14.33 -26.36 8.44
CA THR A 213 -14.02 -25.00 8.93
C THR A 213 -12.81 -24.99 9.86
N PHE A 214 -12.76 -25.91 10.83
CA PHE A 214 -11.63 -26.00 11.78
C PHE A 214 -10.36 -26.51 11.10
N ARG A 215 -10.49 -27.47 10.18
CA ARG A 215 -9.40 -27.95 9.35
C ARG A 215 -8.83 -26.82 8.50
N THR A 216 -9.68 -26.07 7.80
CA THR A 216 -9.27 -24.95 6.95
C THR A 216 -8.62 -23.84 7.77
N ARG A 217 -9.21 -23.42 8.91
CA ARG A 217 -8.57 -22.43 9.80
C ARG A 217 -7.28 -22.94 10.44
N GLY A 218 -7.15 -24.26 10.59
CA GLY A 218 -5.92 -24.96 10.93
C GLY A 218 -5.02 -25.27 9.73
N GLU A 219 -5.26 -24.76 8.53
CA GLU A 219 -4.42 -25.02 7.35
C GLU A 219 -4.09 -23.73 6.59
N THR A 220 -4.93 -22.69 6.70
CA THR A 220 -4.71 -21.35 6.14
C THR A 220 -3.52 -20.62 6.75
N ALA A 221 -2.85 -21.18 7.76
CA ALA A 221 -1.50 -20.78 8.18
C ALA A 221 -0.40 -21.39 7.29
N THR A 222 -0.70 -22.09 6.18
CA THR A 222 0.34 -22.74 5.36
C THR A 222 0.07 -22.70 3.86
N ARG A 223 -1.03 -22.11 3.36
CA ARG A 223 -1.21 -21.87 1.93
C ARG A 223 -2.35 -20.91 1.62
N PRO A 224 -2.18 -19.98 0.64
CA PRO A 224 -3.22 -19.03 0.30
C PRO A 224 -4.40 -19.69 -0.40
N ALA A 225 -5.59 -19.16 -0.08
CA ALA A 225 -6.77 -19.25 -0.93
C ALA A 225 -6.51 -18.45 -2.21
N VAL A 226 -5.88 -19.09 -3.19
CA VAL A 226 -6.08 -18.66 -4.58
C VAL A 226 -7.50 -19.05 -4.94
N ALA A 227 -8.33 -18.05 -5.23
CA ALA A 227 -9.67 -18.27 -5.77
C ALA A 227 -9.56 -19.07 -7.07
N ASP A 228 -9.79 -20.37 -6.97
CA ASP A 228 -9.87 -21.30 -8.10
C ASP A 228 -11.19 -21.00 -8.83
N THR A 229 -11.15 -20.01 -9.71
CA THR A 229 -12.22 -19.74 -10.65
C THR A 229 -11.96 -20.59 -11.89
N ASP A 230 -12.29 -21.88 -11.84
CA ASP A 230 -12.38 -22.69 -13.04
C ASP A 230 -13.63 -23.57 -13.05
N ARG A 231 -14.63 -23.12 -13.82
CA ARG A 231 -15.60 -23.98 -14.49
C ARG A 231 -16.17 -23.27 -15.71
N GLY A 232 -15.57 -23.55 -16.87
CA GLY A 232 -16.08 -23.14 -18.17
C GLY A 232 -15.38 -23.86 -19.32
N GLU A 233 -15.57 -25.18 -19.41
CA GLU A 233 -15.15 -26.03 -20.52
C GLU A 233 -15.61 -25.50 -21.89
N ALA A 234 -14.71 -25.45 -22.88
CA ALA A 234 -14.96 -25.95 -24.24
C ALA A 234 -13.64 -26.02 -25.06
N SER A 235 -13.09 -27.23 -25.11
CA SER A 235 -12.59 -27.92 -26.31
C SER A 235 -12.02 -27.10 -27.48
N HIS A 236 -10.75 -27.34 -27.84
CA HIS A 236 -10.41 -27.71 -29.22
C HIS A 236 -9.05 -28.42 -29.33
N GLU A 237 -9.08 -29.55 -30.03
CA GLU A 237 -7.95 -30.43 -30.32
C GLU A 237 -6.88 -29.82 -31.24
N THR A 238 -5.68 -30.30 -30.98
CA THR A 238 -4.41 -30.30 -31.71
C THR A 238 -4.49 -30.38 -33.24
N ARG A 239 -3.68 -29.54 -33.93
CA ARG A 239 -2.87 -30.05 -35.05
C ARG A 239 -1.64 -29.20 -35.34
N GLU A 240 -0.49 -29.87 -35.27
CA GLU A 240 0.80 -29.45 -35.80
C GLU A 240 0.74 -29.28 -37.34
N HIS A 241 1.43 -28.27 -37.88
CA HIS A 241 2.39 -28.53 -38.95
C HIS A 241 3.35 -27.37 -39.20
N ALA A 242 4.53 -27.76 -39.68
CA ALA A 242 5.75 -27.01 -39.81
C ALA A 242 5.82 -26.17 -41.10
N GLY A 243 6.75 -25.21 -41.07
CA GLY A 243 7.67 -24.99 -42.19
C GLY A 243 7.48 -23.70 -42.98
N GLY A 244 8.58 -22.95 -43.09
CA GLY A 244 8.84 -22.12 -44.28
C GLY A 244 8.98 -20.63 -44.02
N ALA A 245 10.20 -20.19 -43.69
CA ALA A 245 10.75 -18.94 -44.21
C ALA A 245 11.67 -19.30 -45.40
N PRO A 246 12.20 -18.35 -46.19
CA PRO A 246 11.81 -16.95 -46.40
C PRO A 246 11.62 -16.64 -47.91
N GLU A 247 11.06 -15.49 -48.27
CA GLU A 247 11.54 -14.83 -49.49
C GLU A 247 11.37 -13.30 -49.44
N THR A 248 12.50 -12.67 -49.70
CA THR A 248 12.75 -11.26 -49.97
C THR A 248 12.06 -10.79 -51.25
N THR A 249 11.51 -9.57 -51.27
CA THR A 249 11.50 -8.76 -52.50
C THR A 249 11.55 -7.27 -52.16
N GLU A 250 12.60 -6.63 -52.68
CA GLU A 250 12.85 -5.19 -52.68
C GLU A 250 11.94 -4.41 -53.67
N VAL A 251 12.06 -3.08 -53.56
CA VAL A 251 11.83 -2.03 -54.58
C VAL A 251 10.40 -1.47 -54.67
N ARG A 252 10.22 -0.19 -54.29
CA ARG A 252 10.33 0.97 -55.21
C ARG A 252 9.98 2.32 -54.56
N LYS A 253 10.78 3.32 -54.96
CA LYS A 253 10.70 4.77 -54.72
C LYS A 253 9.43 5.45 -55.23
N GLN A 254 9.01 6.52 -54.54
CA GLN A 254 8.45 7.81 -55.02
C GLN A 254 8.43 8.72 -53.78
N GLN A 255 9.19 9.81 -53.61
CA GLN A 255 9.44 11.03 -54.39
C GLN A 255 8.21 11.95 -54.56
N GLY A 256 8.35 13.17 -54.00
CA GLY A 256 7.49 14.34 -54.18
C GLY A 256 6.79 14.74 -52.87
N ASP A 257 6.69 15.99 -52.46
CA ASP A 257 7.17 17.26 -53.02
C ASP A 257 6.94 18.33 -51.94
N GLU A 258 7.61 19.45 -52.10
CA GLU A 258 7.68 20.62 -51.22
C GLU A 258 6.33 21.35 -51.04
N ARG A 259 6.17 22.07 -49.92
CA ARG A 259 5.68 23.48 -49.93
C ARG A 259 5.82 24.17 -48.57
N GLN A 260 6.62 25.24 -48.60
CA GLN A 260 6.64 26.37 -47.67
C GLN A 260 5.30 27.12 -47.69
N ILE A 261 4.88 27.69 -46.53
CA ILE A 261 4.29 29.03 -46.45
C ILE A 261 4.78 29.70 -45.15
N GLU A 262 5.37 30.89 -45.33
CA GLU A 262 5.81 31.86 -44.33
C GLU A 262 4.66 32.75 -43.81
N GLY A 263 4.94 33.48 -42.74
CA GLY A 263 4.34 34.79 -42.42
C GLY A 263 3.68 34.81 -41.05
N ALA A 264 4.32 35.39 -40.01
CA ALA A 264 4.30 36.83 -39.69
C ALA A 264 2.89 37.32 -39.31
N ASP A 265 2.62 38.20 -38.37
CA ASP A 265 3.34 39.00 -37.37
C ASP A 265 2.20 39.77 -36.62
N HIS A 266 2.53 40.54 -35.59
CA HIS A 266 1.74 41.55 -34.86
C HIS A 266 1.32 41.18 -33.44
N GLY A 267 2.14 41.66 -32.49
CA GLY A 267 1.68 42.13 -31.19
C GLY A 267 1.00 43.51 -31.31
N PRO A 268 1.19 44.38 -30.32
CA PRO A 268 0.53 44.39 -29.02
C PRO A 268 -0.21 45.72 -28.80
N GLU A 269 -0.94 45.89 -27.68
CA GLU A 269 -1.03 47.14 -26.88
C GLU A 269 -2.08 46.96 -25.76
N GLN A 270 -1.70 47.17 -24.49
CA GLN A 270 -1.98 48.37 -23.67
C GLN A 270 -3.48 48.71 -23.58
N GLY A 271 -4.12 48.94 -22.43
CA GLY A 271 -3.70 49.19 -21.07
C GLY A 271 -4.82 49.97 -20.36
N VAL A 272 -4.57 50.32 -19.09
CA VAL A 272 -5.07 51.53 -18.40
C VAL A 272 -6.41 51.44 -17.63
N SER A 273 -6.24 51.34 -16.30
CA SER A 273 -6.79 52.19 -15.23
C SER A 273 -8.20 52.04 -14.65
N ARG A 274 -8.15 52.20 -13.32
CA ARG A 274 -8.94 53.07 -12.41
C ARG A 274 -10.13 52.44 -11.66
N ALA A 275 -9.82 52.13 -10.40
CA ALA A 275 -10.26 52.82 -9.19
C ALA A 275 -11.76 53.03 -8.90
N ALA A 276 -12.08 52.63 -7.66
CA ALA A 276 -12.99 53.22 -6.69
C ALA A 276 -14.34 52.50 -6.46
N THR A 277 -14.47 52.02 -5.21
CA THR A 277 -15.64 52.06 -4.31
C THR A 277 -17.00 51.66 -4.89
N ASP A 278 -17.61 50.59 -4.36
CA ASP A 278 -18.78 50.79 -3.49
C ASP A 278 -19.21 49.52 -2.73
N THR A 279 -19.94 49.80 -1.66
CA THR A 279 -20.54 48.93 -0.64
C THR A 279 -21.70 48.11 -1.22
N ILE A 280 -21.72 46.76 -1.10
CA ILE A 280 -22.93 45.94 -1.29
C ILE A 280 -22.94 44.69 -0.40
N ASP A 281 -24.00 44.61 0.41
CA ASP A 281 -24.82 43.48 0.88
C ASP A 281 -24.24 42.14 1.34
N GLU A 282 -24.69 41.76 2.55
CA GLU A 282 -24.95 40.37 2.94
C GLU A 282 -25.84 39.66 1.90
N PRO A 283 -25.57 38.37 1.63
CA PRO A 283 -26.64 37.46 1.29
C PRO A 283 -26.65 36.24 2.21
N VAL A 284 -27.73 36.16 2.98
CA VAL A 284 -28.65 35.02 3.10
C VAL A 284 -28.04 33.63 2.88
N THR A 285 -27.90 32.93 4.01
CA THR A 285 -27.74 31.48 4.13
C THR A 285 -28.94 30.74 3.51
N PRO A 286 -28.72 29.72 2.67
CA PRO A 286 -29.66 28.63 2.53
C PRO A 286 -29.16 27.42 3.34
N GLU A 287 -29.98 27.00 4.30
CA GLU A 287 -29.95 25.64 4.84
C GLU A 287 -30.19 24.65 3.70
N ILE A 288 -29.20 23.79 3.43
CA ILE A 288 -29.39 22.56 2.67
C ILE A 288 -28.87 21.44 3.57
N GLY A 289 -29.78 20.51 3.88
CA GLY A 289 -29.54 19.39 4.78
C GLY A 289 -28.44 18.48 4.27
N ASP A 290 -27.51 18.18 5.18
CA ASP A 290 -26.36 17.33 4.95
C ASP A 290 -26.70 15.90 5.38
N GLU A 291 -27.43 15.21 4.53
CA GLU A 291 -27.66 13.76 4.58
C GLU A 291 -27.29 13.15 3.22
N SER A 292 -26.04 13.27 2.75
CA SER A 292 -25.50 12.44 1.64
C SER A 292 -23.98 12.51 1.43
N GLU A 293 -23.15 12.28 2.46
CA GLU A 293 -21.69 12.05 2.30
C GLU A 293 -21.24 10.64 2.77
N GLN A 294 -22.04 9.61 2.49
CA GLN A 294 -21.68 8.19 2.74
C GLN A 294 -21.65 7.29 1.50
N THR A 295 -21.64 7.87 0.30
CA THR A 295 -21.55 7.09 -0.92
C THR A 295 -20.67 7.87 -1.88
N LEU A 296 -19.41 7.41 -2.09
CA LEU A 296 -18.48 7.73 -3.22
C LEU A 296 -16.99 7.60 -2.79
N LEU A 297 -16.61 6.53 -2.08
CA LEU A 297 -15.20 6.15 -1.87
C LEU A 297 -14.80 4.87 -2.64
N SER A 298 -15.63 4.42 -3.58
CA SER A 298 -15.46 3.13 -4.26
C SER A 298 -15.07 3.20 -5.75
N ASP A 299 -14.86 4.38 -6.34
CA ASP A 299 -14.51 4.49 -7.77
C ASP A 299 -13.27 5.37 -8.02
N ILE A 300 -12.09 4.91 -7.58
CA ILE A 300 -10.83 5.40 -8.15
C ILE A 300 -10.13 4.22 -8.81
N ASP A 301 -10.23 4.17 -10.14
CA ASP A 301 -9.39 3.38 -11.03
C ASP A 301 -7.91 3.48 -10.61
N HIS A 302 -7.26 2.34 -10.35
CA HIS A 302 -5.83 2.28 -10.00
C HIS A 302 -4.89 2.58 -11.18
N ASP A 303 -5.39 3.09 -12.31
CA ASP A 303 -4.63 3.30 -13.55
C ASP A 303 -4.08 4.73 -13.76
N GLU A 304 -4.20 5.66 -12.80
CA GLU A 304 -3.77 7.07 -12.97
C GLU A 304 -2.54 7.53 -12.16
N GLN A 305 -1.54 6.66 -11.91
CA GLN A 305 -0.38 7.03 -11.08
C GLN A 305 0.98 6.84 -11.76
N PHE A 306 1.97 7.62 -11.32
CA PHE A 306 3.36 7.55 -11.77
C PHE A 306 4.24 7.04 -10.61
N VAL A 307 4.70 5.79 -10.68
CA VAL A 307 5.55 5.16 -9.64
C VAL A 307 6.95 4.84 -10.17
N VAL A 308 7.98 5.13 -9.38
CA VAL A 308 9.38 4.74 -9.63
C VAL A 308 9.88 3.88 -8.48
N ARG A 309 10.38 2.68 -8.78
CA ARG A 309 11.03 1.77 -7.82
C ARG A 309 12.53 1.72 -8.09
N PHE A 310 13.32 1.70 -7.03
CA PHE A 310 14.78 1.65 -7.06
C PHE A 310 15.27 0.34 -6.46
N PHE A 311 16.22 -0.30 -7.13
CA PHE A 311 16.79 -1.57 -6.74
C PHE A 311 18.31 -1.48 -6.67
N ASP A 312 18.90 -2.11 -5.66
CA ASP A 312 20.30 -2.52 -5.75
C ASP A 312 20.40 -3.89 -6.45
N ASP A 313 21.59 -4.51 -6.41
CA ASP A 313 21.82 -5.80 -7.06
C ASP A 313 20.92 -6.93 -6.53
N ARG A 314 20.33 -6.79 -5.33
CA ARG A 314 19.64 -7.90 -4.64
C ARG A 314 18.29 -7.56 -4.03
N SER A 315 17.91 -6.28 -3.92
CA SER A 315 16.72 -5.84 -3.20
C SER A 315 16.19 -4.49 -3.68
N SER A 316 14.89 -4.25 -3.48
CA SER A 316 14.30 -2.92 -3.62
C SER A 316 14.79 -2.05 -2.47
N VAL A 317 15.45 -0.94 -2.79
CA VAL A 317 15.98 0.00 -1.79
C VAL A 317 15.03 1.15 -1.50
N GLY A 318 14.05 1.40 -2.39
CA GLY A 318 13.01 2.40 -2.16
C GLY A 318 12.10 2.60 -3.37
N ALA A 319 11.00 3.32 -3.16
CA ALA A 319 10.05 3.66 -4.20
C ALA A 319 9.46 5.05 -3.95
N VAL A 320 9.10 5.75 -5.01
CA VAL A 320 8.34 7.01 -4.95
C VAL A 320 7.16 6.93 -5.91
N GLY A 321 6.06 7.62 -5.59
CA GLY A 321 4.88 7.66 -6.45
C GLY A 321 4.09 8.94 -6.30
N HIS A 322 3.45 9.38 -7.38
CA HIS A 322 2.52 10.50 -7.38
C HIS A 322 1.53 10.41 -8.56
N ARG A 323 0.34 10.98 -8.41
CA ARG A 323 -0.66 11.15 -9.49
C ARG A 323 -0.27 12.12 -10.62
N ASN A 324 0.91 12.74 -10.51
CA ASN A 324 1.39 13.77 -11.43
C ASN A 324 2.85 13.47 -11.73
N ALA A 325 3.20 13.38 -13.01
CA ALA A 325 4.53 12.98 -13.45
C ALA A 325 5.63 13.93 -12.98
N ALA A 326 5.42 15.25 -13.02
CA ALA A 326 6.42 16.22 -12.58
C ALA A 326 6.68 16.09 -11.08
N ALA A 327 5.63 15.88 -10.28
CA ALA A 327 5.78 15.64 -8.85
C ALA A 327 6.45 14.29 -8.55
N ALA A 328 6.10 13.21 -9.27
CA ALA A 328 6.77 11.92 -9.14
C ALA A 328 8.26 12.00 -9.52
N THR A 329 8.58 12.77 -10.57
CA THR A 329 9.95 13.03 -11.02
C THR A 329 10.74 13.79 -9.98
N ARG A 330 10.16 14.86 -9.41
CA ARG A 330 10.77 15.61 -8.31
C ARG A 330 11.09 14.70 -7.12
N LEU A 331 10.13 13.91 -6.67
CA LEU A 331 10.31 12.99 -5.54
C LEU A 331 11.38 11.92 -5.85
N ALA A 332 11.44 11.41 -7.08
CA ALA A 332 12.44 10.43 -7.49
C ALA A 332 13.86 11.01 -7.45
N ILE A 333 14.01 12.24 -7.92
CA ILE A 333 15.30 12.95 -7.92
C ILE A 333 15.71 13.29 -6.48
N GLU A 334 14.80 13.79 -5.65
CA GLU A 334 15.07 14.06 -4.23
C GLU A 334 15.51 12.80 -3.49
N TYR A 335 14.80 11.69 -3.71
CA TYR A 335 15.17 10.39 -3.14
C TYR A 335 16.61 9.99 -3.50
N LEU A 336 16.99 10.13 -4.78
CA LEU A 336 18.33 9.80 -5.26
C LEU A 336 19.42 10.73 -4.72
N LEU A 337 19.11 12.02 -4.57
CA LEU A 337 20.04 13.03 -4.03
C LEU A 337 20.30 12.83 -2.53
N GLU A 338 19.24 12.57 -1.76
CA GLU A 338 19.30 12.42 -0.30
C GLU A 338 19.91 11.08 0.13
N GLN A 339 19.35 9.95 -0.34
CA GLN A 339 19.69 8.62 0.19
C GLN A 339 21.07 8.12 -0.25
N ARG A 340 21.64 8.69 -1.31
CA ARG A 340 22.90 8.23 -1.92
C ARG A 340 23.95 9.32 -2.10
N ALA A 341 23.75 10.48 -1.48
CA ALA A 341 24.70 11.61 -1.47
C ALA A 341 25.17 12.02 -2.89
N LEU A 342 24.30 11.87 -3.89
CA LEU A 342 24.62 12.27 -5.27
C LEU A 342 24.89 13.77 -5.40
N GLY A 343 24.48 14.58 -4.42
CA GLY A 343 24.73 16.02 -4.38
C GLY A 343 26.22 16.40 -4.57
N GLY A 344 27.14 15.55 -4.13
CA GLY A 344 28.58 15.77 -4.32
C GLY A 344 29.17 15.18 -5.62
N SER A 345 28.44 14.31 -6.31
CA SER A 345 28.92 13.63 -7.53
C SER A 345 28.36 14.26 -8.82
N ILE A 346 27.37 15.14 -8.70
CA ILE A 346 26.75 15.87 -9.82
C ILE A 346 27.35 17.28 -9.89
N THR A 347 27.85 17.64 -11.07
CA THR A 347 28.30 19.00 -11.38
C THR A 347 27.19 19.70 -12.14
N LEU A 348 26.72 20.83 -11.65
CA LEU A 348 25.70 21.67 -12.31
C LEU A 348 26.35 22.64 -13.31
N PRO A 349 25.64 23.03 -14.38
CA PRO A 349 24.35 22.51 -14.85
C PRO A 349 24.44 21.04 -15.28
N TRP A 350 23.38 20.27 -15.02
CA TRP A 350 23.36 18.84 -15.29
C TRP A 350 22.11 18.40 -16.05
N GLY A 351 22.29 17.43 -16.94
CA GLY A 351 21.21 16.65 -17.55
C GLY A 351 21.72 15.28 -18.01
N PRO A 352 20.82 14.40 -18.49
CA PRO A 352 21.17 13.05 -18.90
C PRO A 352 22.03 13.00 -20.18
N HIS A 353 22.01 14.06 -20.99
CA HIS A 353 22.70 14.17 -22.28
C HIS A 353 23.35 15.54 -22.49
N ASP A 354 24.36 15.59 -23.36
CA ASP A 354 25.03 16.83 -23.76
C ASP A 354 24.04 17.83 -24.38
N GLY A 355 24.01 19.04 -23.84
CA GLY A 355 23.13 20.12 -24.29
C GLY A 355 21.74 20.15 -23.64
N GLN A 356 21.42 19.18 -22.77
CA GLN A 356 20.19 19.21 -21.98
C GLN A 356 20.49 19.60 -20.53
N ILE A 357 19.83 20.64 -20.04
CA ILE A 357 19.91 21.06 -18.64
C ILE A 357 18.57 20.73 -17.99
N VAL A 358 18.60 19.86 -16.99
CA VAL A 358 17.44 19.42 -16.20
C VAL A 358 17.57 19.87 -14.75
N LEU A 359 18.80 19.94 -14.25
CA LEU A 359 19.14 20.44 -12.92
C LEU A 359 20.14 21.59 -13.03
N ASP A 360 19.86 22.70 -12.35
CA ASP A 360 20.80 23.82 -12.19
C ASP A 360 20.56 24.55 -10.87
N HIS A 361 21.39 25.54 -10.51
CA HIS A 361 21.11 26.47 -9.41
C HIS A 361 20.02 27.48 -9.78
N GLU A 362 19.95 27.85 -11.06
CA GLU A 362 19.00 28.82 -11.59
C GLU A 362 18.66 28.42 -13.03
N LEU A 363 17.39 28.12 -13.29
CA LEU A 363 16.90 27.78 -14.62
C LEU A 363 16.08 28.93 -15.21
N ASP A 364 16.32 29.24 -16.48
CA ASP A 364 15.50 30.17 -17.25
C ASP A 364 14.18 29.48 -17.66
N GLY A 365 13.19 29.43 -16.77
CA GLY A 365 11.87 28.88 -17.07
C GLY A 365 11.10 28.32 -15.86
N PRO A 366 9.94 27.66 -16.10
CA PRO A 366 9.17 27.02 -15.06
C PRO A 366 9.96 25.84 -14.45
N SER A 367 10.45 26.05 -13.23
CA SER A 367 11.20 25.07 -12.47
C SER A 367 10.57 24.83 -11.11
N VAL A 368 10.93 23.71 -10.48
CA VAL A 368 10.62 23.46 -9.07
C VAL A 368 11.91 23.37 -8.28
N VAL A 369 11.96 24.07 -7.15
CA VAL A 369 13.10 24.03 -6.24
C VAL A 369 13.05 22.73 -5.44
N LEU A 370 14.15 22.00 -5.45
CA LEU A 370 14.41 20.79 -4.67
C LEU A 370 14.87 21.17 -3.24
N GLN A 371 14.79 20.23 -2.31
CA GLN A 371 15.19 20.45 -0.92
C GLN A 371 16.64 20.93 -0.73
N ASN A 372 17.54 20.56 -1.65
CA ASN A 372 18.95 20.99 -1.64
C ASN A 372 19.20 22.36 -2.31
N GLY A 373 18.14 23.07 -2.72
CA GLY A 373 18.21 24.37 -3.36
C GLY A 373 18.48 24.34 -4.87
N TRP A 374 18.57 23.15 -5.48
CA TRP A 374 18.67 23.03 -6.94
C TRP A 374 17.31 23.21 -7.58
N GLN A 375 17.28 23.70 -8.81
CA GLN A 375 16.07 23.83 -9.61
C GLN A 375 15.98 22.67 -10.60
N LEU A 376 14.79 22.06 -10.65
CA LEU A 376 14.43 21.02 -11.59
C LEU A 376 13.51 21.59 -12.67
N ASP A 377 13.87 21.41 -13.94
CA ASP A 377 13.00 21.75 -15.07
C ASP A 377 11.82 20.77 -15.14
N THR A 378 10.62 21.25 -14.81
CA THR A 378 9.39 20.45 -14.82
C THR A 378 8.61 20.51 -16.13
N THR A 379 9.07 21.29 -17.11
CA THR A 379 8.38 21.45 -18.41
C THR A 379 8.69 20.34 -19.41
N ARG A 380 9.57 19.41 -19.02
CA ARG A 380 10.09 18.36 -19.91
C ARG A 380 9.10 17.22 -20.10
N SER A 381 9.26 16.51 -21.21
CA SER A 381 8.43 15.35 -21.55
C SER A 381 8.62 14.20 -20.55
N LEU A 382 7.65 13.28 -20.49
CA LEU A 382 7.75 12.05 -19.70
C LEU A 382 9.00 11.23 -20.06
N ALA A 383 9.36 11.20 -21.35
CA ALA A 383 10.58 10.55 -21.83
C ALA A 383 11.83 11.11 -21.14
N THR A 384 11.98 12.45 -21.14
CA THR A 384 13.11 13.12 -20.47
C THR A 384 13.09 12.91 -18.97
N ALA A 385 11.91 12.93 -18.34
CA ALA A 385 11.79 12.68 -16.91
C ALA A 385 12.27 11.28 -16.52
N ARG A 386 11.85 10.24 -17.26
CA ARG A 386 12.31 8.86 -17.06
C ARG A 386 13.80 8.74 -17.23
N GLU A 387 14.31 9.26 -18.35
CA GLU A 387 15.73 9.20 -18.67
C GLU A 387 16.60 9.90 -17.61
N THR A 388 16.14 11.05 -17.11
CA THR A 388 16.78 11.76 -16.01
C THR A 388 16.87 10.89 -14.75
N ILE A 389 15.76 10.26 -14.37
CA ILE A 389 15.68 9.39 -13.18
C ILE A 389 16.55 8.14 -13.36
N GLU A 390 16.55 7.52 -14.55
CA GLU A 390 17.41 6.38 -14.88
C GLU A 390 18.89 6.75 -14.83
N ALA A 391 19.27 7.90 -15.39
CA ALA A 391 20.66 8.37 -15.40
C ALA A 391 21.17 8.64 -13.98
N LEU A 392 20.36 9.30 -13.15
CA LEU A 392 20.68 9.53 -11.74
C LEU A 392 20.70 8.22 -10.93
N GLY A 393 19.73 7.33 -11.17
CA GLY A 393 19.67 6.00 -10.55
C GLY A 393 20.94 5.20 -10.85
N ARG A 394 21.35 5.14 -12.11
CA ARG A 394 22.60 4.47 -12.53
C ARG A 394 23.83 5.09 -11.87
N LYS A 395 23.87 6.42 -11.75
CA LYS A 395 24.95 7.13 -11.08
C LYS A 395 25.02 6.85 -9.58
N ALA A 396 23.87 6.56 -8.96
CA ALA A 396 23.75 6.06 -7.58
C ALA A 396 24.00 4.55 -7.44
N GLY A 397 24.30 3.83 -8.53
CA GLY A 397 24.48 2.38 -8.51
C GLY A 397 23.16 1.61 -8.37
N LEU A 398 22.04 2.22 -8.76
CA LEU A 398 20.70 1.65 -8.65
C LEU A 398 20.11 1.35 -10.02
N ARG A 399 19.29 0.30 -10.09
CA ARG A 399 18.38 0.04 -11.20
C ARG A 399 17.03 0.68 -10.88
N THR A 400 16.39 1.24 -11.90
CA THR A 400 15.10 1.92 -11.80
C THR A 400 14.05 1.16 -12.57
N MET A 401 12.86 0.99 -11.98
CA MET A 401 11.68 0.43 -12.63
C MET A 401 10.55 1.45 -12.55
N PHE A 402 9.82 1.62 -13.66
CA PHE A 402 8.71 2.55 -13.75
C PHE A 402 7.41 1.75 -13.86
N GLN A 403 6.39 2.17 -13.11
CA GLN A 403 5.07 1.55 -13.11
C GLN A 403 3.98 2.62 -13.18
N GLY A 404 2.89 2.30 -13.88
CA GLY A 404 1.81 3.24 -14.20
C GLY A 404 2.09 4.04 -15.47
N ASN A 405 1.56 5.27 -15.56
CA ASN A 405 1.44 6.05 -16.81
C ASN A 405 2.73 6.66 -17.36
N TRP A 406 3.87 6.03 -17.09
CA TRP A 406 5.16 6.44 -17.64
C TRP A 406 5.38 6.01 -19.10
N SER A 407 4.43 5.31 -19.72
CA SER A 407 4.55 4.86 -21.11
C SER A 407 4.43 6.02 -22.08
N THR A 408 5.37 6.10 -23.02
CA THR A 408 5.37 7.09 -24.11
C THR A 408 4.67 6.59 -25.38
N ASP A 409 3.97 5.45 -25.31
CA ASP A 409 3.16 4.95 -26.44
C ASP A 409 1.78 5.62 -26.43
N GLN A 410 1.75 6.85 -26.93
CA GLN A 410 0.66 7.40 -27.75
C GLN A 410 1.23 8.17 -28.93
#